data_AF-A0A420M4F8-F1
#
_entry.id   AF-A0A420M4F8-F1
#
_cell.length_a   1.000
_cell.length_b   1.000
_cell.length_c   1.000
_cell.angle_alpha   90.00
_cell.angle_beta   90.00
_cell.angle_gamma   90.00
#
_symmetry.space_group_name_H-M   'P 1'
#
loop_
_entity.id
_entity.type
_entity.pdbx_description
1 polymer ?
#
loop_
_entity_poly.entity_id
_entity_poly.type
_entity_poly.pdbx_seq_one_letter_code
_entity_poly.pdbx_strand_id
1 'polypeptide(L)'
;TGLTTNRGHEIASWASENGLGLLNTSDIPTNPHGNTIDLAFSNVPLAEANVEDHLATSSDHFTLSLTLPNVEPAPTQPGKIRVTTDDELKRFVEIVELGSTAIPVAASSPLELDKLASTLVSLLQSAAKAAGRPARKGARNAPWWTEECALAAAGYRAIRRLYPLGFNQEVQIAKRDFHR
;
A
#
# COMPACT_ATOMS: atom_id res chain seq x y z
N THR A 1 -22.95 -13.27 23.52
CA THR A 1 -21.54 -13.14 23.92
C THR A 1 -20.77 -14.25 23.23
N GLY A 2 -19.96 -13.93 22.23
CA GLY A 2 -19.20 -14.93 21.47
C GLY A 2 -18.06 -15.50 22.32
N LEU A 3 -17.85 -16.82 22.28
CA LEU A 3 -16.70 -17.46 22.92
C LEU A 3 -15.41 -16.82 22.36
N THR A 4 -14.64 -16.16 23.21
CA THR A 4 -13.28 -15.75 22.90
C THR A 4 -12.40 -17.00 22.93
N THR A 5 -12.29 -17.69 21.79
CA THR A 5 -11.21 -18.66 21.61
C THR A 5 -9.90 -17.89 21.77
N ASN A 6 -9.06 -18.27 22.73
CA ASN A 6 -7.81 -17.60 23.07
C ASN A 6 -6.75 -17.72 21.95
N ARG A 7 -7.03 -17.15 20.77
CA ARG A 7 -6.22 -17.25 19.55
C ARG A 7 -4.94 -16.41 19.60
N GLY A 8 -4.73 -15.62 20.65
CA GLY A 8 -3.49 -14.86 20.83
C GLY A 8 -2.26 -15.75 20.85
N HIS A 9 -2.38 -16.96 21.42
CA HIS A 9 -1.30 -17.94 21.41
C HIS A 9 -0.94 -18.43 20.01
N GLU A 10 -1.93 -18.66 19.14
CA GLU A 10 -1.68 -19.10 17.76
C GLU A 10 -0.92 -18.03 16.97
N ILE A 11 -1.29 -16.76 17.14
CA ILE A 11 -0.60 -15.62 16.50
C ILE A 11 0.83 -15.49 17.03
N ALA A 12 1.03 -15.64 18.34
CA ALA A 12 2.36 -15.59 18.96
C ALA A 12 3.27 -16.73 18.47
N SER A 13 2.75 -17.96 18.39
CA SER A 13 3.45 -19.10 17.81
C SER A 13 3.84 -18.84 16.36
N TRP A 14 2.88 -18.40 15.53
CA TRP A 14 3.13 -18.08 14.13
C TRP A 14 4.21 -16.99 13.96
N ALA A 15 4.15 -15.92 14.75
CA ALA A 15 5.15 -14.85 14.69
C ALA A 15 6.55 -15.36 15.05
N SER A 16 6.66 -16.16 16.11
CA SER A 16 7.92 -16.78 16.54
C SER A 16 8.49 -17.73 15.48
N GLU A 17 7.65 -18.57 14.86
CA GLU A 17 8.07 -19.51 13.80
C GLU A 17 8.60 -18.78 12.56
N ASN A 18 8.13 -17.56 12.31
CA ASN A 18 8.54 -16.73 11.18
C ASN A 18 9.63 -15.70 11.55
N GLY A 19 10.18 -15.76 12.77
CA GLY A 19 11.23 -14.85 13.24
C GLY A 19 10.79 -13.39 13.33
N LEU A 20 9.50 -13.14 13.60
CA LEU A 20 8.92 -11.80 13.70
C LEU A 20 8.81 -11.38 15.17
N GLY A 21 9.27 -10.16 15.48
CA GLY A 21 9.05 -9.52 16.77
C GLY A 21 7.76 -8.68 16.76
N LEU A 22 7.04 -8.67 17.88
CA LEU A 22 5.93 -7.74 18.09
C LEU A 22 6.50 -6.32 18.24
N LEU A 23 6.00 -5.38 17.43
CA LEU A 23 6.43 -3.99 17.46
C LEU A 23 5.62 -3.12 18.41
N ASN A 24 4.38 -3.51 18.70
CA ASN A 24 3.52 -2.76 19.60
C ASN A 24 4.13 -2.69 21.01
N THR A 25 4.07 -1.52 21.61
CA THR A 25 4.29 -1.36 23.04
C THR A 25 3.23 -2.15 23.82
N SER A 26 3.68 -2.99 24.76
CA SER A 26 2.80 -3.74 25.65
C SER A 26 1.87 -2.81 26.44
N ASP A 27 0.65 -3.28 26.69
CA ASP A 27 -0.37 -2.58 27.49
C ASP A 27 -0.82 -1.20 26.96
N ILE A 28 -0.43 -0.84 25.73
CA ILE A 28 -0.99 0.32 25.04
C ILE A 28 -2.23 -0.13 24.24
N PRO A 29 -3.42 0.41 24.56
CA PRO A 29 -4.64 0.06 23.84
C PRO A 29 -4.61 0.62 22.41
N THR A 30 -5.20 -0.12 21.47
CA THR A 30 -5.36 0.31 20.08
C THR A 30 -6.78 0.78 19.76
N ASN A 31 -7.64 0.86 20.77
CA ASN A 31 -8.96 1.47 20.68
C ASN A 31 -9.40 2.08 22.02
N PRO A 32 -10.46 2.92 22.03
CA PRO A 32 -11.01 3.52 23.25
C PRO A 32 -11.57 2.53 24.28
N HIS A 33 -11.76 1.27 23.89
CA HIS A 33 -12.29 0.24 24.79
C HIS A 33 -11.21 -0.40 25.68
N GLY A 34 -9.96 0.01 25.53
CA GLY A 34 -8.84 -0.52 26.31
C GLY A 34 -8.28 -1.83 25.75
N ASN A 35 -8.71 -2.25 24.55
CA ASN A 35 -8.21 -3.49 23.93
C ASN A 35 -7.03 -3.20 23.00
N THR A 36 -6.10 -4.15 22.91
CA THR A 36 -4.97 -4.15 21.97
C THR A 36 -5.19 -5.28 20.96
N ILE A 37 -5.83 -4.96 19.84
CA ILE A 37 -6.18 -5.94 18.80
C ILE A 37 -5.49 -5.66 17.46
N ASP A 38 -5.00 -4.45 17.27
CA ASP A 38 -4.25 -4.04 16.08
C ASP A 38 -2.76 -4.30 16.35
N LEU A 39 -2.21 -5.36 15.78
CA LEU A 39 -0.84 -5.81 16.05
C LEU A 39 0.04 -5.63 14.81
N ALA A 40 1.27 -5.16 15.02
CA ALA A 40 2.31 -5.01 14.02
C ALA A 40 3.50 -5.90 14.39
N PHE A 41 3.98 -6.66 13.40
CA PHE A 41 5.11 -7.57 13.56
C PHE A 41 6.16 -7.28 12.49
N SER A 42 7.45 -7.40 12.83
CA SER A 42 8.54 -7.25 11.86
C SER A 42 9.79 -8.00 12.32
N ASN A 43 10.62 -8.38 11.36
CA ASN A 43 11.99 -8.86 11.58
C ASN A 43 13.05 -7.79 11.24
N VAL A 44 12.64 -6.58 10.88
CA VAL A 44 13.54 -5.46 10.62
C VAL A 44 14.09 -4.93 11.96
N PRO A 45 15.42 -4.93 12.18
CA PRO A 45 16.01 -4.38 13.40
C PRO A 45 15.62 -2.92 13.58
N LEU A 46 15.35 -2.50 14.83
CA LEU A 46 14.97 -1.12 15.19
C LEU A 46 13.65 -0.63 14.53
N ALA A 47 12.84 -1.54 13.97
CA ALA A 47 11.47 -1.21 13.61
C ALA A 47 10.64 -0.89 14.87
N GLU A 48 9.75 0.09 14.76
CA GLU A 48 8.91 0.54 15.87
C GLU A 48 7.46 0.70 15.42
N ALA A 49 6.53 0.48 16.33
CA ALA A 49 5.11 0.76 16.15
C ALA A 49 4.59 1.60 17.32
N ASN A 50 4.08 2.80 17.01
CA ASN A 50 3.55 3.72 18.01
C ASN A 50 2.09 4.04 17.70
N VAL A 51 1.27 4.14 18.75
CA VAL A 51 -0.08 4.70 18.62
C VAL A 51 0.05 6.21 18.49
N GLU A 52 -0.38 6.76 17.35
CA GLU A 52 -0.26 8.18 17.03
C GLU A 52 -1.63 8.86 17.01
N ASP A 53 -2.01 9.47 18.13
CA ASP A 53 -3.29 10.16 18.26
C ASP A 53 -3.50 11.29 17.25
N HIS A 54 -2.42 11.89 16.78
CA HIS A 54 -2.47 12.96 15.80
C HIS A 54 -2.76 12.49 14.36
N LEU A 55 -2.73 11.18 14.11
CA LEU A 55 -3.05 10.57 12.82
C LEU A 55 -4.48 10.02 12.75
N ALA A 56 -5.28 10.25 13.80
CA ALA A 56 -6.65 9.79 13.94
C ALA A 56 -7.55 10.00 12.70
N THR A 57 -8.32 8.97 12.39
CA THR A 57 -9.18 8.89 11.19
C THR A 57 -10.68 8.92 11.51
N SER A 58 -11.09 9.39 12.70
CA SER A 58 -12.47 9.31 13.23
C SER A 58 -13.06 7.90 13.42
N SER A 59 -12.25 6.87 13.18
CA SER A 59 -12.49 5.48 13.54
C SER A 59 -12.44 5.28 15.06
N ASP A 60 -13.09 4.23 15.51
CA ASP A 60 -12.96 3.61 16.83
C ASP A 60 -11.63 2.86 17.03
N HIS A 61 -10.82 2.69 15.99
CA HIS A 61 -9.43 2.24 16.11
C HIS A 61 -8.47 3.43 16.15
N PHE A 62 -7.41 3.29 16.95
CA PHE A 62 -6.30 4.23 16.97
C PHE A 62 -5.34 3.96 15.81
N THR A 63 -4.71 5.01 15.32
CA THR A 63 -3.77 4.89 14.21
C THR A 63 -2.42 4.40 14.71
N LEU A 64 -1.95 3.27 14.19
CA LEU A 64 -0.59 2.80 14.39
C LEU A 64 0.33 3.39 13.32
N SER A 65 1.37 4.11 13.76
CA SER A 65 2.47 4.57 12.93
C SER A 65 3.62 3.59 13.03
N LEU A 66 4.10 3.12 11.89
CA LEU A 66 5.23 2.20 11.80
C LEU A 66 6.46 2.95 11.28
N THR A 67 7.55 2.88 12.03
CA THR A 67 8.86 3.37 11.59
C THR A 67 9.73 2.18 11.25
N LEU A 68 10.17 2.09 10.00
CA LEU A 68 11.09 1.06 9.54
C LEU A 68 12.42 1.73 9.17
N PRO A 69 13.50 1.46 9.92
CA PRO A 69 14.80 2.03 9.62
C PRO A 69 15.41 1.35 8.39
N ASN A 70 16.12 2.13 7.59
CA ASN A 70 16.90 1.64 6.47
C ASN A 70 16.12 0.80 5.44
N VAL A 71 14.84 1.13 5.24
CA VAL A 71 14.12 0.64 4.07
C VAL A 71 14.67 1.40 2.88
N GLU A 72 15.56 0.77 2.11
CA GLU A 72 15.86 1.23 0.76
C GLU A 72 14.52 1.53 0.08
N PRO A 73 14.31 2.75 -0.48
CA PRO A 73 13.09 3.06 -1.18
C PRO A 73 12.80 1.92 -2.14
N ALA A 74 11.62 1.31 -2.01
CA ALA A 74 11.24 0.21 -2.89
C ALA A 74 11.57 0.65 -4.33
N PRO A 75 12.36 -0.14 -5.09
CA PRO A 75 12.84 0.29 -6.39
C PRO A 75 11.66 0.83 -7.16
N THR A 76 11.76 2.10 -7.57
CA THR A 76 10.66 2.79 -8.22
C THR A 76 10.29 1.95 -9.42
N GLN A 77 9.18 1.22 -9.33
CA GLN A 77 8.71 0.38 -10.42
C GLN A 77 8.64 1.30 -11.62
N PRO A 78 9.45 1.08 -12.68
CA PRO A 78 9.47 1.97 -13.82
C PRO A 78 8.02 2.10 -14.28
N GLY A 79 7.50 3.33 -14.23
CA GLY A 79 6.09 3.58 -14.50
C GLY A 79 5.70 2.96 -15.83
N LYS A 80 4.47 2.41 -15.93
CA LYS A 80 3.99 1.76 -17.16
C LYS A 80 4.30 2.65 -18.36
N ILE A 81 4.96 2.12 -19.38
CA ILE A 81 5.22 2.89 -20.59
C ILE A 81 3.91 3.08 -21.35
N ARG A 82 3.69 4.30 -21.85
CA ARG A 82 2.55 4.66 -22.69
C ARG A 82 3.02 4.96 -24.11
N VAL A 83 2.29 4.41 -25.06
CA VAL A 83 2.36 4.71 -26.49
C VAL A 83 0.94 5.14 -26.85
N THR A 84 0.71 6.45 -26.96
CA THR A 84 -0.62 7.06 -26.96
C THR A 84 -0.83 8.10 -28.04
N THR A 85 0.22 8.80 -28.46
CA THR A 85 0.12 9.74 -29.59
C THR A 85 0.32 8.99 -30.91
N ASP A 86 -0.15 9.57 -32.01
CA ASP A 86 0.02 8.99 -33.34
C ASP A 86 1.49 8.84 -33.72
N ASP A 87 2.35 9.82 -33.35
CA ASP A 87 3.79 9.75 -33.56
C ASP A 87 4.46 8.64 -32.74
N GLU A 88 4.05 8.46 -31.48
CA GLU A 88 4.52 7.37 -30.61
C GLU A 88 4.11 6.01 -31.21
N LEU A 89 2.87 5.89 -31.69
CA LEU A 89 2.36 4.68 -32.35
C LEU A 89 3.10 4.36 -33.65
N LYS A 90 3.31 5.38 -34.50
CA LYS A 90 4.06 5.22 -35.75
C LYS A 90 5.47 4.70 -35.50
N ARG A 91 6.20 5.33 -34.57
CA ARG A 91 7.55 4.92 -34.20
C ARG A 91 7.58 3.52 -33.57
N PHE A 92 6.57 3.16 -32.79
CA PHE A 92 6.44 1.82 -32.24
C PHE A 92 6.32 0.77 -33.34
N VAL A 93 5.44 0.99 -34.33
CA VAL A 93 5.25 0.10 -35.47
C VAL A 93 6.56 -0.08 -36.24
N GLU A 94 7.26 1.02 -36.57
CA GLU A 94 8.54 0.97 -37.30
C GLU A 94 9.59 0.10 -36.57
N ILE A 95 9.68 0.20 -35.24
CA ILE A 95 10.63 -0.59 -34.44
C ILE A 95 10.21 -2.06 -34.39
N VAL A 96 8.91 -2.36 -34.28
CA VAL A 96 8.40 -3.74 -34.26
C VAL A 96 8.62 -4.41 -35.62
N GLU A 97 8.32 -3.73 -36.72
CA GLU A 97 8.54 -4.24 -38.08
C GLU A 97 10.02 -4.58 -38.29
N LEU A 98 10.92 -3.65 -37.95
CA LEU A 98 12.36 -3.87 -38.04
C LEU A 98 12.82 -5.06 -37.20
N GLY A 99 12.41 -5.12 -35.93
CA GLY A 99 12.82 -6.18 -35.01
C GLY A 99 12.21 -7.55 -35.31
N SER A 100 11.04 -7.59 -35.96
CA SER A 100 10.37 -8.84 -36.34
C SER A 100 11.17 -9.66 -37.36
N THR A 101 11.99 -9.00 -38.18
CA THR A 101 12.84 -9.66 -39.19
C THR A 101 13.86 -10.61 -38.58
N ALA A 102 14.22 -10.43 -37.30
CA ALA A 102 15.15 -11.26 -36.57
C ALA A 102 14.48 -12.42 -35.81
N ILE A 103 13.15 -12.53 -35.85
CA ILE A 103 12.40 -13.56 -35.13
C ILE A 103 12.20 -14.79 -36.03
N PRO A 104 12.58 -16.00 -35.57
CA PRO A 104 12.35 -17.24 -36.33
C PRO A 104 10.85 -17.51 -36.53
N VAL A 105 10.47 -17.95 -37.74
CA VAL A 105 9.07 -18.19 -38.13
C VAL A 105 8.56 -19.57 -37.69
N ALA A 106 9.45 -20.48 -37.31
CA ALA A 106 9.10 -21.86 -36.96
C ALA A 106 9.57 -22.24 -35.55
N ALA A 107 8.67 -22.88 -34.81
CA ALA A 107 8.95 -23.60 -33.57
C ALA A 107 8.36 -25.00 -33.71
N SER A 108 9.12 -26.03 -33.34
CA SER A 108 8.74 -27.45 -33.47
C SER A 108 8.72 -28.19 -32.13
N SER A 109 8.94 -27.46 -31.02
CA SER A 109 8.87 -27.98 -29.66
C SER A 109 8.25 -26.97 -28.69
N PRO A 110 7.68 -27.42 -27.55
CA PRO A 110 7.19 -26.51 -26.50
C PRO A 110 8.24 -25.51 -26.02
N LEU A 111 9.50 -25.94 -25.88
CA LEU A 111 10.60 -25.07 -25.47
C LEU A 111 10.88 -23.95 -26.50
N GLU A 112 10.80 -24.26 -27.79
CA GLU A 112 10.96 -23.27 -28.85
C GLU A 112 9.77 -22.29 -28.88
N LEU A 113 8.56 -22.73 -28.54
CA LEU A 113 7.40 -21.85 -28.40
C LEU A 113 7.56 -20.87 -27.24
N ASP A 114 8.04 -21.33 -26.08
CA ASP A 114 8.30 -20.46 -24.93
C ASP A 114 9.40 -19.44 -25.23
N LYS A 115 10.44 -19.85 -25.94
CA LYS A 115 11.52 -18.97 -26.40
C LYS A 115 11.00 -17.94 -27.41
N LEU A 116 10.14 -18.35 -28.34
CA LEU A 116 9.51 -17.46 -29.30
C LEU A 116 8.62 -16.43 -28.60
N ALA A 117 7.75 -16.87 -27.68
CA ALA A 117 6.90 -15.99 -26.88
C ALA A 117 7.74 -14.97 -26.09
N SER A 118 8.82 -15.43 -25.45
CA SER A 118 9.74 -14.56 -24.71
C SER A 118 10.40 -13.52 -25.61
N THR A 119 10.80 -13.93 -26.82
CA THR A 119 11.42 -13.03 -27.82
C THR A 119 10.44 -11.97 -28.30
N LEU A 120 9.19 -12.36 -28.59
CA LEU A 120 8.11 -11.43 -28.97
C LEU A 120 7.81 -10.42 -27.87
N VAL A 121 7.67 -10.89 -26.63
CA VAL A 121 7.43 -10.01 -25.48
C VAL A 121 8.58 -9.03 -25.30
N SER A 122 9.83 -9.48 -25.41
CA SER A 122 11.02 -8.61 -25.32
C SER A 122 11.05 -7.56 -26.43
N LEU A 123 10.73 -7.94 -27.66
CA LEU A 123 10.63 -7.00 -28.79
C LEU A 123 9.58 -5.92 -28.52
N LEU A 124 8.35 -6.32 -28.18
CA LEU A 124 7.25 -5.39 -27.93
C LEU A 124 7.56 -4.46 -26.75
N GLN A 125 8.15 -4.96 -25.67
CA GLN A 125 8.56 -4.15 -24.53
C GLN A 125 9.66 -3.15 -24.90
N SER A 126 10.65 -3.57 -25.69
CA SER A 126 11.75 -2.72 -26.13
C SER A 126 11.27 -1.63 -27.09
N ALA A 127 10.40 -1.99 -28.04
CA ALA A 127 9.76 -1.05 -28.95
C ALA A 127 8.90 -0.03 -28.17
N ALA A 128 8.11 -0.49 -27.21
CA ALA A 128 7.30 0.40 -26.37
C ALA A 128 8.17 1.37 -25.57
N LYS A 129 9.27 0.91 -24.97
CA LYS A 129 10.23 1.76 -24.23
C LYS A 129 10.92 2.79 -25.12
N ALA A 130 11.25 2.42 -26.37
CA ALA A 130 11.96 3.30 -27.30
C ALA A 130 11.05 4.33 -27.97
N ALA A 131 9.79 3.98 -28.23
CA ALA A 131 8.82 4.86 -28.87
C ALA A 131 7.99 5.68 -27.87
N GLY A 132 7.69 5.11 -26.71
CA GLY A 132 6.79 5.68 -25.72
C GLY A 132 7.49 6.45 -24.60
N ARG A 133 6.70 6.81 -23.60
CA ARG A 133 7.15 7.57 -22.43
C ARG A 133 6.64 6.96 -21.12
N PRO A 134 7.34 7.17 -19.99
CA PRO A 134 6.85 6.71 -18.69
C PRO A 134 5.50 7.35 -18.36
N ALA A 135 4.53 6.53 -17.96
CA ALA A 135 3.32 7.05 -17.33
C ALA A 135 3.72 7.76 -16.04
N ARG A 136 3.59 9.09 -16.04
CA ARG A 136 3.67 9.85 -14.81
C ARG A 136 2.50 9.41 -13.92
N LYS A 137 2.78 8.91 -12.73
CA LYS A 137 1.80 8.91 -11.64
C LYS A 137 1.56 10.38 -11.29
N GLY A 138 0.68 11.05 -12.02
CA GLY A 138 0.08 12.28 -11.50
C GLY A 138 -0.57 11.90 -10.18
N ALA A 139 -0.27 12.65 -9.11
CA ALA A 139 -1.11 12.60 -7.92
C ALA A 139 -2.54 12.76 -8.41
N ARG A 140 -3.40 11.75 -8.21
CA ARG A 140 -4.82 11.95 -8.47
C ARG A 140 -5.23 13.08 -7.54
N ASN A 141 -5.56 14.23 -8.11
CA ASN A 141 -6.31 15.25 -7.38
C ASN A 141 -7.51 14.51 -6.80
N ALA A 142 -7.64 14.49 -5.48
CA ALA A 142 -8.84 13.99 -4.82
C ALA A 142 -9.82 15.16 -4.86
N PRO A 143 -10.73 15.26 -5.86
CA PRO A 143 -11.59 16.44 -6.00
C PRO A 143 -12.53 16.62 -4.81
N TRP A 144 -12.76 15.55 -4.04
CA TRP A 144 -13.50 15.54 -2.78
C TRP A 144 -12.67 15.99 -1.56
N TRP A 145 -11.35 16.20 -1.71
CA TRP A 145 -10.48 16.71 -0.64
C TRP A 145 -10.25 18.21 -0.84
N THR A 146 -11.25 18.99 -0.44
CA THR A 146 -11.21 20.46 -0.55
C THR A 146 -10.33 21.08 0.54
N GLU A 147 -10.01 22.37 0.40
CA GLU A 147 -9.33 23.14 1.46
C GLU A 147 -10.13 23.13 2.77
N GLU A 148 -11.46 23.23 2.69
CA GLU A 148 -12.36 23.09 3.84
C GLU A 148 -12.19 21.73 4.52
N CYS A 149 -12.14 20.63 3.76
CA CYS A 149 -11.90 19.30 4.32
C CYS A 149 -10.52 19.21 4.99
N ALA A 150 -9.49 19.80 4.39
CA ALA A 150 -8.15 19.83 4.96
C ALA A 150 -8.09 20.62 6.29
N LEU A 151 -8.75 21.77 6.35
CA LEU A 151 -8.86 22.60 7.55
C LEU A 151 -9.66 21.91 8.65
N ALA A 152 -10.81 21.32 8.30
CA ALA A 152 -11.62 20.55 9.25
C ALA A 152 -10.84 19.36 9.83
N ALA A 153 -10.08 18.64 8.99
CA ALA A 153 -9.21 17.57 9.44
C ALA A 153 -8.07 18.06 10.35
N ALA A 154 -7.46 19.20 10.03
CA ALA A 154 -6.44 19.82 10.88
C ALA A 154 -6.99 20.24 12.25
N GLY A 155 -8.17 20.88 12.27
CA GLY A 155 -8.88 21.26 13.49
C GLY A 155 -9.24 20.04 14.35
N TYR A 156 -9.79 18.99 13.74
CA TYR A 156 -10.08 17.72 14.39
C TYR A 156 -8.84 17.11 15.06
N ARG A 157 -7.70 17.06 14.33
CA ARG A 157 -6.43 16.54 14.88
C ARG A 157 -5.91 17.40 16.03
N ALA A 158 -6.04 18.73 15.95
CA ALA A 158 -5.60 19.64 17.00
C ALA A 158 -6.38 19.45 18.31
N ILE A 159 -7.72 19.32 18.24
CA ILE A 159 -8.53 19.11 19.43
C ILE A 159 -8.24 17.73 20.06
N ARG A 160 -8.05 16.69 19.24
CA ARG A 160 -7.71 15.36 19.76
C ARG A 160 -6.36 15.34 20.52
N ARG A 161 -5.35 16.09 20.05
CA ARG A 161 -4.08 16.25 20.79
C ARG A 161 -4.26 16.86 22.17
N LEU A 162 -5.24 17.76 22.33
CA LEU A 162 -5.51 18.45 23.60
C LEU A 162 -6.35 17.58 24.56
N TYR A 163 -7.14 16.63 24.06
CA TYR A 163 -8.07 15.81 24.85
C TYR A 163 -8.01 14.31 24.46
N PRO A 164 -6.88 13.62 24.68
CA PRO A 164 -6.67 12.25 24.20
C PRO A 164 -7.67 11.21 24.74
N LEU A 165 -8.21 11.41 25.95
CA LEU A 165 -9.16 10.48 26.59
C LEU A 165 -10.62 10.97 26.62
N GLY A 166 -10.92 12.14 26.05
CA GLY A 166 -12.26 12.76 26.15
C GLY A 166 -12.80 13.37 24.86
N PHE A 167 -11.98 13.48 23.80
CA PHE A 167 -12.44 14.09 22.57
C PHE A 167 -13.54 13.25 21.90
N ASN A 168 -14.68 13.89 21.62
CA ASN A 168 -15.86 13.25 21.05
C ASN A 168 -16.48 12.14 21.91
N GLN A 169 -16.26 12.10 23.23
CA GLN A 169 -16.90 11.10 24.09
C GLN A 169 -18.43 11.10 23.92
N GLU A 170 -19.04 12.28 23.84
CA GLU A 170 -20.48 12.44 23.57
C GLU A 170 -20.90 11.90 22.19
N VAL A 171 -20.10 12.14 21.15
CA VAL A 171 -20.35 11.64 19.79
C VAL A 171 -20.14 10.11 19.72
N GLN A 172 -19.16 9.57 20.43
CA GLN A 172 -18.93 8.13 20.53
C GLN A 172 -20.05 7.44 21.32
N ILE A 173 -20.54 8.06 22.39
CA ILE A 173 -21.74 7.62 23.12
C ILE A 173 -22.94 7.64 22.18
N ALA A 174 -23.18 8.74 21.45
CA ALA A 174 -24.28 8.86 20.50
C ALA A 174 -24.20 7.81 19.37
N LYS A 175 -23.01 7.56 18.81
CA LYS A 175 -22.81 6.49 17.80
C LYS A 175 -23.09 5.11 18.36
N ARG A 176 -22.59 4.79 19.56
CA ARG A 176 -22.84 3.52 20.24
C ARG A 176 -24.34 3.32 20.48
N ASP A 177 -25.04 4.37 20.91
CA ASP A 177 -26.46 4.30 21.22
C ASP A 177 -27.32 4.25 19.95
N PHE A 178 -26.84 4.78 18.80
CA PHE A 178 -27.49 4.62 17.49
C PHE A 178 -27.37 3.21 16.91
N HIS A 179 -26.32 2.47 17.25
CA HIS A 179 -26.10 1.08 16.79
C HIS A 179 -26.67 0.01 17.73
N ARG A 180 -27.41 0.40 18.77
CA ARG A 180 -28.20 -0.49 19.64
C ARG A 180 -29.64 -0.54 19.18
#